data_AF-A0A6L3XDB4-F1
#
_entry.id   AF-A0A6L3XDB4-F1
#
_cell.length_a   1.000
_cell.length_b   1.000
_cell.length_c   1.000
_cell.angle_alpha   90.00
_cell.angle_beta   90.00
_cell.angle_gamma   90.00
#
_symmetry.space_group_name_H-M   'P 1'
#
loop_
_entity.id
_entity.type
_entity.pdbx_description
1 polymer ?
#
loop_
_entity_poly.entity_id
_entity_poly.type
_entity_poly.pdbx_seq_one_letter_code
_entity_poly.pdbx_strand_id
1 'polypeptide(L)'
;MKTLLIIDSGLGQARAYMAKTLLGAAAQKAHLDIIDNPGDAEMAIVLGDKIPADSALNGKKVWLGDINRAVAHPELFLSEAKGHATVYSAPVEAAPVAAAGPKRIVAVTACPTGVAHTFMAAEAIETEAKKRGWWVKVETRGSVGAGNAITLGEVAEADLGIVAADIKG
;
A
#
# COMPACT_ATOMS: atom_id res chain seq x y z
N MET A 1 -24.50 9.75 13.80
CA MET A 1 -23.41 8.86 13.30
C MET A 1 -22.24 9.74 12.92
N LYS A 2 -21.09 9.54 13.55
CA LYS A 2 -19.91 10.39 13.35
C LYS A 2 -19.29 10.16 11.97
N THR A 3 -19.27 11.20 11.16
CA THR A 3 -18.86 11.14 9.76
C THR A 3 -17.74 12.12 9.48
N LEU A 4 -16.63 11.61 8.96
CA LEU A 4 -15.51 12.41 8.48
C LEU A 4 -15.76 12.82 7.02
N LEU A 5 -15.56 14.09 6.69
CA LEU A 5 -15.50 14.55 5.31
C LEU A 5 -14.04 14.72 4.89
N ILE A 6 -13.62 13.97 3.87
CA ILE A 6 -12.31 14.11 3.25
C ILE A 6 -12.54 14.71 1.87
N ILE A 7 -11.87 15.83 1.56
CA ILE A 7 -11.97 16.48 0.26
C ILE A 7 -10.58 16.49 -0.35
N ASP A 8 -10.45 15.89 -1.54
CA ASP A 8 -9.19 15.84 -2.27
C ASP A 8 -8.68 17.26 -2.58
N SER A 9 -7.39 17.49 -2.35
CA SER A 9 -6.75 18.81 -2.53
C SER A 9 -6.72 19.28 -3.98
N GLY A 10 -6.85 18.36 -4.94
CA GLY A 10 -6.95 18.63 -6.37
C GLY A 10 -8.28 19.23 -6.83
N LEU A 11 -9.32 19.21 -5.99
CA LEU A 11 -10.66 19.71 -6.36
C LEU A 11 -10.79 21.24 -6.33
N GLY A 12 -9.77 21.94 -5.83
CA GLY A 12 -9.74 23.40 -5.73
C GLY A 12 -10.55 23.97 -4.56
N GLN A 13 -10.05 25.06 -3.98
CA GLN A 13 -10.52 25.61 -2.71
C GLN A 13 -12.00 26.05 -2.72
N ALA A 14 -12.46 26.67 -3.83
CA ALA A 14 -13.83 27.16 -3.93
C ALA A 14 -14.87 26.01 -3.92
N ARG A 15 -14.61 24.94 -4.67
CA ARG A 15 -15.50 23.77 -4.73
C ARG A 15 -15.49 23.01 -3.41
N ALA A 16 -14.30 22.82 -2.83
CA ALA A 16 -14.16 22.20 -1.51
C ALA A 16 -14.98 22.95 -0.44
N TYR A 17 -14.88 24.28 -0.41
CA TYR A 17 -15.64 25.11 0.52
C TYR A 17 -17.16 24.98 0.32
N MET A 18 -17.65 25.05 -0.93
CA MET A 18 -19.07 24.86 -1.22
C MET A 18 -19.55 23.47 -0.80
N ALA A 19 -18.81 22.42 -1.14
CA ALA A 19 -19.16 21.05 -0.77
C ALA A 19 -19.22 20.87 0.75
N LYS A 20 -18.21 21.36 1.50
CA LYS A 20 -18.22 21.31 2.98
C LYS A 20 -19.43 22.05 3.55
N THR A 21 -19.75 23.23 3.02
CA THR A 21 -20.87 24.06 3.51
C THR A 21 -22.22 23.40 3.25
N LEU A 22 -22.45 22.92 2.02
CA LEU A 22 -23.72 22.30 1.62
C LEU A 22 -23.93 20.95 2.30
N LEU A 23 -22.89 20.11 2.37
CA LEU A 23 -22.95 18.83 3.06
C LEU A 23 -23.10 19.03 4.57
N GLY A 24 -22.45 20.02 5.17
CA GLY A 24 -22.63 20.36 6.59
C GLY A 24 -24.08 20.73 6.92
N ALA A 25 -24.72 21.54 6.07
CA ALA A 25 -26.13 21.89 6.23
C ALA A 25 -27.07 20.69 6.04
N ALA A 26 -26.80 19.84 5.03
CA ALA A 26 -27.60 18.65 4.75
C ALA A 26 -27.39 17.53 5.80
N ALA A 27 -26.22 17.46 6.42
CA ALA A 27 -25.86 16.43 7.40
C ALA A 27 -26.78 16.46 8.62
N GLN A 28 -27.20 17.65 9.08
CA GLN A 28 -28.16 17.76 10.18
C GLN A 28 -29.50 17.10 9.85
N LYS A 29 -30.03 17.35 8.65
CA LYS A 29 -31.27 16.70 8.18
C LYS A 29 -31.09 15.19 8.00
N ALA A 30 -29.89 14.76 7.64
CA ALA A 30 -29.53 13.36 7.52
C ALA A 30 -29.15 12.71 8.86
N HIS A 31 -29.25 13.37 10.03
CA HIS A 31 -28.79 12.81 11.32
C HIS A 31 -27.33 12.31 11.29
N LEU A 32 -26.48 13.02 10.57
CA LEU A 32 -25.04 12.79 10.51
C LEU A 32 -24.31 13.88 11.29
N ASP A 33 -23.34 13.46 12.10
CA ASP A 33 -22.49 14.37 12.87
C ASP A 33 -21.18 14.52 12.10
N ILE A 34 -21.01 15.62 11.38
CA ILE A 34 -19.78 15.89 10.66
C ILE A 34 -18.69 16.25 11.67
N ILE A 35 -17.59 15.51 11.66
CA ILE A 35 -16.43 15.73 12.53
C ILE A 35 -15.16 15.88 11.71
N ASP A 36 -14.18 16.60 12.25
CA ASP A 36 -12.87 16.77 11.61
C ASP A 36 -11.81 15.77 12.15
N ASN A 37 -12.10 15.03 13.24
CA ASN A 37 -11.18 14.04 13.80
C ASN A 37 -11.39 12.65 13.16
N PRO A 38 -10.41 12.09 12.44
CA PRO A 38 -10.54 10.76 11.85
C PRO A 38 -10.69 9.66 12.89
N GLY A 39 -10.09 9.80 14.08
CA GLY A 39 -10.10 8.76 15.12
C GLY A 39 -11.50 8.40 15.58
N ASP A 40 -12.36 9.40 15.77
CA ASP A 40 -13.73 9.25 16.28
C ASP A 40 -14.75 8.94 15.19
N ALA A 41 -14.34 8.91 13.92
CA ALA A 41 -15.26 8.71 12.80
C ALA A 41 -15.70 7.25 12.68
N GLU A 42 -17.00 7.02 12.51
CA GLU A 42 -17.55 5.70 12.18
C GLU A 42 -17.59 5.49 10.65
N MET A 43 -17.76 6.60 9.92
CA MET A 43 -17.82 6.64 8.47
C MET A 43 -16.94 7.77 7.94
N ALA A 44 -16.35 7.59 6.76
CA ALA A 44 -15.70 8.65 6.01
C ALA A 44 -16.30 8.76 4.60
N ILE A 45 -16.59 9.99 4.20
CA ILE A 45 -17.02 10.32 2.85
C ILE A 45 -15.86 11.04 2.19
N VAL A 46 -15.35 10.47 1.10
CA VAL A 46 -14.25 11.02 0.32
C VAL A 46 -14.81 11.68 -0.92
N LEU A 47 -14.55 12.97 -1.10
CA LEU A 47 -14.82 13.70 -2.33
C LEU A 47 -13.54 13.75 -3.17
N GLY A 48 -13.55 13.10 -4.34
CA GLY A 48 -12.39 13.06 -5.23
C GLY A 48 -12.43 11.87 -6.18
N ASP A 49 -11.31 11.65 -6.87
CA ASP A 49 -11.20 10.56 -7.86
C ASP A 49 -10.77 9.22 -7.22
N LYS A 50 -10.15 9.27 -6.05
CA LYS A 50 -9.65 8.08 -5.34
C LYS A 50 -9.75 8.24 -3.83
N ILE A 51 -9.88 7.12 -3.13
CA ILE A 51 -9.77 7.08 -1.66
C ILE A 51 -8.29 7.22 -1.29
N PRO A 52 -7.90 8.12 -0.38
CA PRO A 52 -6.52 8.22 0.09
C PRO A 52 -6.10 6.92 0.78
N ALA A 53 -4.86 6.49 0.55
CA ALA A 53 -4.26 5.32 1.19
C ALA A 53 -3.90 5.61 2.66
N ASP A 54 -4.92 5.94 3.46
CA ASP A 54 -4.80 6.29 4.86
C ASP A 54 -5.24 5.11 5.75
N SER A 55 -4.30 4.60 6.55
CA SER A 55 -4.56 3.50 7.49
C SER A 55 -5.51 3.90 8.62
N ALA A 56 -5.68 5.21 8.90
CA ALA A 56 -6.65 5.70 9.87
C ALA A 56 -8.10 5.39 9.45
N LEU A 57 -8.35 5.10 8.17
CA LEU A 57 -9.66 4.72 7.65
C LEU A 57 -9.96 3.22 7.77
N ASN A 58 -8.99 2.39 8.19
CA ASN A 58 -9.16 0.95 8.28
C ASN A 58 -10.29 0.56 9.22
N GLY A 59 -11.17 -0.33 8.74
CA GLY A 59 -12.33 -0.81 9.49
C GLY A 59 -13.49 0.18 9.57
N LYS A 60 -13.32 1.43 9.09
CA LYS A 60 -14.40 2.42 9.00
C LYS A 60 -15.18 2.20 7.71
N LYS A 61 -16.44 2.64 7.69
CA LYS A 61 -17.24 2.66 6.46
C LYS A 61 -16.74 3.81 5.59
N VAL A 62 -16.26 3.55 4.39
CA VAL A 62 -15.78 4.58 3.47
C VAL A 62 -16.60 4.56 2.19
N TRP A 63 -16.93 5.74 1.71
CA TRP A 63 -17.57 5.92 0.41
C TRP A 63 -16.87 7.01 -0.38
N LEU A 64 -16.59 6.72 -1.65
CA LEU A 64 -16.05 7.68 -2.61
C LEU A 64 -17.20 8.30 -3.40
N GLY A 65 -17.31 9.62 -3.33
CA GLY A 65 -18.39 10.37 -3.96
C GLY A 65 -17.89 11.49 -4.87
N ASP A 66 -18.67 11.77 -5.91
CA ASP A 66 -18.42 12.87 -6.84
C ASP A 66 -18.79 14.22 -6.20
N ILE A 67 -17.88 15.20 -6.30
CA ILE A 67 -18.08 16.53 -5.71
C ILE A 67 -19.19 17.33 -6.41
N ASN A 68 -19.37 17.21 -7.72
CA ASN A 68 -20.42 17.92 -8.43
C ASN A 68 -21.79 17.46 -7.95
N ARG A 69 -21.93 16.16 -7.69
CA ARG A 69 -23.14 15.59 -7.11
C ARG A 69 -23.37 16.02 -5.66
N ALA A 70 -22.31 16.09 -4.86
CA ALA A 70 -22.37 16.60 -3.49
C ALA A 70 -22.86 18.06 -3.44
N VAL A 71 -22.46 18.89 -4.41
CA VAL A 71 -22.89 20.29 -4.52
C VAL A 71 -24.30 20.41 -5.09
N ALA A 72 -24.66 19.62 -6.11
CA ALA A 72 -25.97 19.70 -6.76
C ALA A 72 -27.11 19.11 -5.92
N HIS A 73 -26.86 17.98 -5.24
CA HIS A 73 -27.87 17.21 -4.51
C HIS A 73 -27.33 16.66 -3.18
N PRO A 74 -27.00 17.53 -2.20
CA PRO A 74 -26.30 17.14 -0.97
C PRO A 74 -27.09 16.13 -0.10
N GLU A 75 -28.42 16.26 -0.03
CA GLU A 75 -29.26 15.37 0.79
C GLU A 75 -29.32 13.93 0.23
N LEU A 76 -29.48 13.82 -1.09
CA LEU A 76 -29.45 12.54 -1.80
C LEU A 76 -28.07 11.90 -1.68
N PHE A 77 -27.02 12.70 -1.88
CA PHE A 77 -25.63 12.28 -1.79
C PHE A 77 -25.29 11.66 -0.42
N LEU A 78 -25.72 12.30 0.68
CA LEU A 78 -25.51 11.75 2.03
C LEU A 78 -26.32 10.47 2.27
N SER A 79 -27.50 10.34 1.66
CA SER A 79 -28.32 9.13 1.77
C SER A 79 -27.66 7.95 1.06
N GLU A 80 -27.08 8.17 -0.11
CA GLU A 80 -26.32 7.17 -0.85
C GLU A 80 -25.02 6.80 -0.15
N ALA A 81 -24.31 7.78 0.40
CA ALA A 81 -23.11 7.53 1.20
C ALA A 81 -23.40 6.54 2.33
N LYS A 82 -24.53 6.70 3.04
CA LYS A 82 -24.95 5.76 4.09
C LYS A 82 -25.26 4.36 3.58
N GLY A 83 -25.90 4.26 2.41
CA GLY A 83 -26.33 2.99 1.83
C GLY A 83 -25.20 2.21 1.16
N HIS A 84 -24.23 2.90 0.58
CA HIS A 84 -23.19 2.33 -0.27
C HIS A 84 -21.78 2.38 0.35
N ALA A 85 -21.61 2.96 1.54
CA ALA A 85 -20.32 2.93 2.22
C ALA A 85 -19.93 1.49 2.58
N THR A 86 -18.74 1.11 2.13
CA THR A 86 -18.16 -0.21 2.36
C THR A 86 -17.09 -0.14 3.43
N VAL A 87 -16.87 -1.22 4.17
CA VAL A 87 -15.77 -1.30 5.13
C VAL A 87 -14.45 -1.16 4.37
N TYR A 88 -13.67 -0.15 4.73
CA TYR A 88 -12.41 0.15 4.06
C TYR A 88 -11.26 -0.63 4.66
N SER A 89 -10.38 -1.07 3.78
CA SER A 89 -9.05 -1.53 4.10
C SER A 89 -8.10 -0.80 3.15
N ALA A 90 -7.20 -0.01 3.72
CA ALA A 90 -6.14 0.65 2.99
C ALA A 90 -5.42 -0.39 2.14
N PRO A 91 -5.14 -0.11 0.87
CA PRO A 91 -4.25 -0.93 0.08
C PRO A 91 -2.96 -1.05 0.88
N VAL A 92 -2.73 -2.23 1.44
CA VAL A 92 -1.45 -2.54 2.05
C VAL A 92 -0.51 -2.57 0.87
N GLU A 93 0.25 -1.49 0.67
CA GLU A 93 1.47 -1.56 -0.11
C GLU A 93 2.22 -2.75 0.44
N ALA A 94 2.32 -3.81 -0.37
CA ALA A 94 2.59 -5.14 0.09
C ALA A 94 3.95 -5.19 0.78
N ALA A 95 3.97 -4.93 2.09
CA ALA A 95 4.92 -5.56 2.98
C ALA A 95 4.75 -7.06 2.71
N PRO A 96 5.80 -7.73 2.23
CA PRO A 96 5.68 -9.05 1.63
C PRO A 96 4.99 -9.96 2.62
N VAL A 97 3.85 -10.49 2.16
CA VAL A 97 3.00 -11.43 2.87
C VAL A 97 3.91 -12.47 3.51
N ALA A 98 3.91 -12.53 4.84
CA ALA A 98 4.45 -13.66 5.56
C ALA A 98 3.53 -14.85 5.27
N ALA A 99 3.67 -15.45 4.09
CA ALA A 99 2.97 -16.65 3.69
C ALA A 99 3.99 -17.80 3.61
N ALA A 100 3.70 -18.84 4.39
CA ALA A 100 4.22 -20.20 4.31
C ALA A 100 5.66 -20.45 4.79
N GLY A 101 5.81 -20.61 6.12
CA GLY A 101 6.91 -21.36 6.73
C GLY A 101 8.34 -20.90 6.41
N PRO A 102 9.37 -21.60 6.91
CA PRO A 102 10.73 -21.39 6.47
C PRO A 102 10.85 -21.76 4.98
N LYS A 103 11.30 -20.81 4.16
CA LYS A 103 11.57 -21.03 2.73
C LYS A 103 13.05 -21.30 2.48
N ARG A 104 13.36 -22.02 1.40
CA ARG A 104 14.73 -22.22 0.89
C ARG A 104 14.92 -21.40 -0.37
N ILE A 105 15.86 -20.46 -0.34
CA ILE A 105 16.13 -19.55 -1.45
C ILE A 105 17.56 -19.75 -1.94
N VAL A 106 17.73 -19.75 -3.26
CA VAL A 106 19.04 -19.60 -3.90
C VAL A 106 19.09 -18.29 -4.65
N ALA A 107 20.22 -17.60 -4.61
CA ALA A 107 20.37 -16.32 -5.29
C ALA A 107 21.72 -16.19 -5.99
N VAL A 108 21.75 -15.56 -7.16
CA VAL A 108 22.98 -15.18 -7.85
C VAL A 108 23.05 -13.66 -7.91
N THR A 109 24.14 -13.08 -7.44
CA THR A 109 24.40 -11.63 -7.59
C THR A 109 25.54 -11.40 -8.57
N ALA A 110 25.40 -10.41 -9.46
CA ALA A 110 26.47 -10.05 -10.38
C ALA A 110 26.47 -8.56 -10.70
N CYS A 111 27.65 -7.97 -10.73
CA CYS A 111 27.89 -6.58 -11.14
C CYS A 111 29.14 -6.60 -12.02
N PRO A 112 29.20 -5.86 -13.15
CA PRO A 112 30.26 -6.05 -14.13
C PRO A 112 31.62 -5.59 -13.60
N THR A 113 31.63 -4.65 -12.65
CA THR A 113 32.83 -4.23 -11.91
C THR A 113 33.11 -5.13 -10.70
N GLY A 114 32.08 -5.79 -10.17
CA GLY A 114 32.18 -6.91 -9.23
C GLY A 114 32.81 -6.64 -7.87
N VAL A 115 32.92 -5.38 -7.45
CA VAL A 115 33.63 -4.98 -6.23
C VAL A 115 32.73 -4.53 -5.08
N ALA A 116 31.57 -3.92 -5.36
CA ALA A 116 30.68 -3.38 -4.31
C ALA A 116 29.27 -3.95 -4.41
N HIS A 117 28.55 -3.70 -5.51
CA HIS A 117 27.14 -4.04 -5.60
C HIS A 117 26.87 -5.56 -5.58
N THR A 118 27.80 -6.40 -6.06
CA THR A 118 27.70 -7.86 -5.94
C THR A 118 27.56 -8.30 -4.49
N PHE A 119 28.42 -7.78 -3.61
CA PHE A 119 28.44 -8.13 -2.19
C PHE A 119 27.33 -7.43 -1.41
N MET A 120 27.05 -6.16 -1.71
CA MET A 120 25.93 -5.43 -1.10
C MET A 120 24.58 -6.10 -1.40
N ALA A 121 24.37 -6.57 -2.63
CA ALA A 121 23.19 -7.32 -3.00
C ALA A 121 23.12 -8.66 -2.26
N ALA A 122 24.26 -9.36 -2.11
CA ALA A 122 24.30 -10.62 -1.40
C ALA A 122 23.98 -10.46 0.08
N GLU A 123 24.61 -9.48 0.75
CA GLU A 123 24.35 -9.15 2.15
C GLU A 123 22.89 -8.73 2.38
N ALA A 124 22.32 -7.93 1.47
CA ALA A 124 20.93 -7.52 1.56
C ALA A 124 19.96 -8.72 1.47
N ILE A 125 20.21 -9.64 0.54
CA ILE A 125 19.41 -10.87 0.38
C ILE A 125 19.55 -11.76 1.62
N GLU A 126 20.77 -11.97 2.12
CA GLU A 126 21.04 -12.79 3.31
C GLU A 126 20.39 -12.22 4.56
N THR A 127 20.53 -10.90 4.76
CA THR A 127 19.94 -10.17 5.88
C THR A 127 18.42 -10.31 5.87
N GLU A 128 17.80 -10.18 4.69
CA GLU A 128 16.36 -10.25 4.56
C GLU A 128 15.81 -11.67 4.76
N ALA A 129 16.49 -12.68 4.21
CA ALA A 129 16.13 -14.08 4.46
C ALA A 129 16.26 -14.44 5.95
N LYS A 130 17.33 -13.96 6.62
CA LYS A 130 17.53 -14.17 8.06
C LYS A 130 16.41 -13.54 8.88
N LYS A 131 15.99 -12.31 8.56
CA LYS A 131 14.84 -11.65 9.24
C LYS A 131 13.55 -12.45 9.11
N ARG A 132 13.40 -13.22 8.03
CA ARG A 132 12.23 -14.06 7.75
C ARG A 132 12.34 -15.48 8.30
N GLY A 133 13.49 -15.87 8.85
CA GLY A 133 13.76 -17.24 9.28
C GLY A 133 13.87 -18.22 8.10
N TRP A 134 14.31 -17.73 6.94
CA TRP A 134 14.47 -18.53 5.72
C TRP A 134 15.91 -19.04 5.60
N TRP A 135 16.08 -20.20 4.98
CA TRP A 135 17.37 -20.67 4.52
C TRP A 135 17.68 -19.97 3.20
N VAL A 136 18.90 -19.46 3.06
CA VAL A 136 19.34 -18.82 1.82
C VAL A 136 20.79 -19.19 1.54
N LYS A 137 21.09 -19.30 0.24
CA LYS A 137 22.46 -19.34 -0.27
C LYS A 137 22.61 -18.34 -1.41
N VAL A 138 23.60 -17.47 -1.32
CA VAL A 138 23.89 -16.49 -2.37
C VAL A 138 25.23 -16.79 -3.02
N GLU A 139 25.23 -17.07 -4.32
CA GLU A 139 26.42 -17.13 -5.17
C GLU A 139 26.75 -15.73 -5.67
N THR A 140 27.96 -15.26 -5.40
CA THR A 140 28.45 -13.97 -5.90
C THR A 140 29.24 -14.19 -7.19
N ARG A 141 28.97 -13.42 -8.24
CA ARG A 141 29.73 -13.45 -9.50
C ARG A 141 30.24 -12.05 -9.82
N GLY A 142 31.52 -11.81 -9.53
CA GLY A 142 32.16 -10.52 -9.74
C GLY A 142 33.48 -10.62 -10.50
N SER A 143 34.23 -9.53 -10.53
CA SER A 143 35.58 -9.43 -11.10
C SER A 143 36.58 -10.35 -10.40
N VAL A 144 36.30 -10.72 -9.15
CA VAL A 144 37.07 -11.69 -8.35
C VAL A 144 36.67 -13.15 -8.60
N GLY A 145 35.73 -13.42 -9.51
CA GLY A 145 35.23 -14.75 -9.83
C GLY A 145 33.92 -15.11 -9.12
N ALA A 146 33.58 -16.41 -9.13
CA ALA A 146 32.39 -16.94 -8.47
C ALA A 146 32.71 -17.36 -7.03
N GLY A 147 31.94 -16.85 -6.06
CA GLY A 147 32.00 -17.23 -4.65
C GLY A 147 30.74 -17.93 -4.20
N ASN A 148 30.85 -18.85 -3.24
CA ASN A 148 29.73 -19.59 -2.65
C ASN A 148 28.81 -20.27 -3.69
N ALA A 149 29.42 -21.00 -4.62
CA ALA A 149 28.73 -21.62 -5.76
C ALA A 149 27.53 -22.47 -5.34
N ILE A 150 26.41 -22.27 -6.02
CA ILE A 150 25.16 -23.00 -5.80
C ILE A 150 25.23 -24.34 -6.56
N THR A 151 24.88 -25.41 -5.87
CA THR A 151 24.82 -26.77 -6.44
C THR A 151 23.46 -27.04 -7.06
N LEU A 152 23.39 -27.99 -8.00
CA LEU A 152 22.13 -28.41 -8.61
C LEU A 152 21.12 -28.96 -7.58
N GLY A 153 21.61 -29.62 -6.52
CA GLY A 153 20.76 -30.09 -5.42
C GLY A 153 20.10 -28.94 -4.65
N GLU A 154 20.85 -27.87 -4.39
CA GLU A 154 20.31 -26.67 -3.73
C GLU A 154 19.30 -25.92 -4.61
N VAL A 155 19.48 -25.92 -5.94
CA VAL A 155 18.48 -25.39 -6.88
C VAL A 155 17.21 -26.24 -6.86
N ALA A 156 17.35 -27.56 -6.83
CA ALA A 156 16.20 -28.48 -6.81
C ALA A 156 15.38 -28.40 -5.51
N GLU A 157 16.05 -28.11 -4.38
CA GLU A 157 15.42 -27.93 -3.08
C GLU A 157 14.88 -26.51 -2.83
N ALA A 158 15.18 -25.56 -3.71
CA ALA A 158 14.79 -24.17 -3.53
C ALA A 158 13.31 -23.94 -3.85
N ASP A 159 12.62 -23.20 -2.99
CA ASP A 159 11.30 -22.66 -3.27
C ASP A 159 11.36 -21.51 -4.29
N LEU A 160 12.49 -20.81 -4.35
CA LEU A 160 12.67 -19.61 -5.17
C LEU A 160 14.14 -19.41 -5.58
N GLY A 161 14.33 -18.96 -6.82
CA GLY A 161 15.61 -18.46 -7.33
C GLY A 161 15.58 -16.94 -7.53
N ILE A 162 16.63 -16.23 -7.09
CA ILE A 162 16.81 -14.79 -7.32
C ILE A 162 18.02 -14.57 -8.24
N VAL A 163 17.86 -13.74 -9.27
CA VAL A 163 18.98 -13.29 -10.12
C VAL A 163 19.08 -11.78 -10.02
N ALA A 164 20.04 -11.30 -9.25
CA ALA A 164 20.36 -9.89 -9.08
C ALA A 164 21.64 -9.57 -9.85
N ALA A 165 21.53 -9.60 -11.17
CA ALA A 165 22.66 -9.42 -12.09
C ALA A 165 22.46 -8.16 -12.94
N ASP A 166 23.40 -7.23 -12.83
CA ASP A 166 23.60 -6.16 -13.79
C ASP A 166 24.70 -6.62 -14.76
N ILE A 167 24.30 -7.22 -15.88
CA ILE A 167 25.22 -7.67 -16.93
C ILE A 167 24.92 -6.87 -18.19
N LYS A 168 25.92 -6.17 -18.74
CA LYS A 168 25.84 -5.68 -20.11
C LYS A 168 25.96 -6.90 -21.03
N GLY A 169 24.88 -7.22 -21.73
CA GLY A 169 24.87 -8.17 -22.84
C GLY A 169 25.65 -7.66 -24.05
#